data_AF-A0A962PSY4-F1
#
_entry.id   AF-A0A962PSY4-F1
#
_cell.length_a   1.000
_cell.length_b   1.000
_cell.length_c   1.000
_cell.angle_alpha   90.00
_cell.angle_beta   90.00
_cell.angle_gamma   90.00
#
_symmetry.space_group_name_H-M   'P 1'
#
loop_
_entity.id
_entity.type
_entity.pdbx_description
1 polymer ?
#
loop_
_entity_poly.entity_id
_entity_poly.type
_entity_poly.pdbx_seq_one_letter_code
_entity_poly.pdbx_strand_id
1 'polypeptide(L)'
;VVACGSLGNAICWELAQDSKAAGMIDGLIVLAGFPDERFLSSSVVRTASKNIPLVISHGTWDPDYDYKPMEAFYRKLRKTAPSYPVRIVLFKTGKHGAPLRMIDWRDTLNWIDAQK
;
A
#
# COMPACT_ATOMS: atom_id res chain seq x y z
N VAL A 1 -8.43 3.15 8.95
CA VAL A 1 -7.71 2.27 7.99
C VAL A 1 -8.59 2.01 6.78
N VAL A 2 -8.03 2.06 5.56
CA VAL A 2 -8.73 1.73 4.30
C VAL A 2 -7.95 0.65 3.56
N ALA A 3 -8.64 -0.40 3.11
CA ALA A 3 -8.08 -1.47 2.30
C ALA A 3 -8.75 -1.50 0.93
N CYS A 4 -7.94 -1.51 -0.14
CA CYS A 4 -8.43 -1.55 -1.51
C CYS A 4 -7.87 -2.78 -2.24
N GLY A 5 -8.75 -3.49 -2.93
CA GLY A 5 -8.40 -4.67 -3.73
C GLY A 5 -8.55 -4.43 -5.22
N SER A 6 -7.64 -4.98 -6.03
CA SER A 6 -7.73 -4.98 -7.50
C SER A 6 -7.94 -3.56 -8.05
N LEU A 7 -8.89 -3.36 -8.97
CA LEU A 7 -9.23 -2.05 -9.54
C LEU A 7 -9.63 -1.00 -8.48
N GLY A 8 -10.16 -1.45 -7.33
CA GLY A 8 -10.47 -0.57 -6.20
C GLY A 8 -9.24 0.16 -5.65
N ASN A 9 -8.02 -0.29 -5.97
CA ASN A 9 -6.79 0.38 -5.59
C ASN A 9 -6.69 1.83 -6.11
N ALA A 10 -7.34 2.15 -7.24
CA ALA A 10 -7.44 3.51 -7.72
C ALA A 10 -8.04 4.46 -6.67
N ILE A 11 -9.00 3.98 -5.88
CA ILE A 11 -9.65 4.78 -4.83
C ILE A 11 -8.67 5.05 -3.69
N CYS A 12 -7.87 4.07 -3.26
CA CYS A 12 -6.85 4.28 -2.25
C CYS A 12 -5.81 5.34 -2.68
N TRP A 13 -5.46 5.38 -3.96
CA TRP A 13 -4.56 6.40 -4.51
C TRP A 13 -5.17 7.79 -4.56
N GLU A 14 -6.44 7.92 -4.92
CA GLU A 14 -7.14 9.20 -4.88
C GLU A 14 -7.33 9.69 -3.43
N LEU A 15 -7.68 8.80 -2.50
CA LEU A 15 -7.80 9.14 -1.07
C LEU A 15 -6.47 9.62 -0.46
N ALA A 16 -5.34 9.05 -0.88
CA ALA A 16 -4.02 9.49 -0.43
C ALA A 16 -3.58 10.84 -1.01
N GLN A 17 -4.13 11.23 -2.16
CA GLN A 17 -3.87 12.52 -2.80
C GLN A 17 -4.76 13.63 -2.23
N ASP A 18 -5.99 13.32 -1.83
CA ASP A 18 -6.88 14.28 -1.19
C ASP A 18 -6.46 14.54 0.27
N SER A 19 -6.02 15.76 0.56
CA SER A 19 -5.51 16.12 1.89
C SER A 19 -6.53 15.98 3.03
N LYS A 20 -7.82 16.15 2.74
CA LYS A 20 -8.89 16.03 3.75
C LYS A 20 -9.15 14.56 4.03
N ALA A 21 -9.25 13.73 3.00
CA ALA A 21 -9.40 12.29 3.13
C ALA A 21 -8.18 11.65 3.80
N ALA A 22 -6.98 11.98 3.35
CA ALA A 22 -5.72 11.52 3.94
C ALA A 22 -5.64 11.82 5.45
N GLY A 23 -6.11 13.00 5.89
CA GLY A 23 -6.16 13.37 7.31
C GLY A 23 -7.11 12.52 8.17
N MET A 24 -7.97 11.70 7.57
CA MET A 24 -8.89 10.79 8.27
C MET A 24 -8.44 9.33 8.23
N ILE A 25 -7.30 9.02 7.59
CA ILE A 25 -6.88 7.65 7.31
C ILE A 25 -5.66 7.29 8.16
N ASP A 26 -5.84 6.34 9.09
CA ASP A 26 -4.74 5.83 9.91
C ASP A 26 -3.79 4.86 9.18
N GLY A 27 -4.14 4.38 7.99
CA GLY A 27 -3.37 3.39 7.25
C GLY A 27 -4.04 2.96 5.95
N LEU A 28 -3.24 2.65 4.95
CA LEU A 28 -3.64 2.18 3.63
C LEU A 28 -3.14 0.77 3.37
N ILE A 29 -4.00 -0.08 2.81
CA ILE A 29 -3.68 -1.45 2.44
C ILE A 29 -4.03 -1.66 0.97
N VAL A 30 -3.04 -2.05 0.17
CA VAL A 30 -3.18 -2.37 -1.25
C VAL A 30 -3.12 -3.88 -1.43
N LEU A 31 -4.19 -4.49 -1.92
CA LEU A 31 -4.35 -5.93 -2.08
C LEU A 31 -4.46 -6.27 -3.57
N ALA A 32 -3.43 -6.90 -4.15
CA ALA A 32 -3.38 -7.24 -5.57
C ALA A 32 -3.68 -6.02 -6.48
N GLY A 33 -2.97 -4.92 -6.24
CA GLY A 33 -3.19 -3.65 -6.93
C GLY A 33 -2.02 -3.26 -7.86
N PHE A 34 -2.09 -2.05 -8.38
CA PHE A 34 -1.08 -1.44 -9.27
C PHE A 34 -0.57 -0.12 -8.69
N PRO A 35 0.68 0.31 -9.02
CA PRO A 35 1.26 1.51 -8.42
C PRO A 35 0.65 2.79 -9.00
N ASP A 36 0.74 3.88 -8.23
CA ASP A 36 0.50 5.23 -8.73
C ASP A 36 1.69 6.13 -8.36
N GLU A 37 2.43 6.56 -9.37
CA GLU A 37 3.64 7.38 -9.21
C GLU A 37 3.35 8.75 -8.59
N ARG A 38 2.12 9.27 -8.70
CA ARG A 38 1.71 10.53 -8.05
C ARG A 38 1.81 10.44 -6.53
N PHE A 39 1.66 9.23 -5.97
CA PHE A 39 1.79 8.98 -4.53
C PHE A 39 3.17 9.41 -4.00
N LEU A 40 4.24 9.21 -4.77
CA LEU A 40 5.60 9.57 -4.34
C LEU A 40 5.79 11.08 -4.13
N SER A 41 4.98 11.88 -4.82
CA SER A 41 4.96 13.34 -4.68
C SER A 41 3.87 13.87 -3.74
N SER A 42 3.05 12.99 -3.17
CA SER A 42 1.94 13.37 -2.31
C SER A 42 2.41 14.01 -1.00
N SER A 43 1.50 14.74 -0.35
CA SER A 43 1.78 15.32 0.96
C SER A 43 2.01 14.26 2.04
N VAL A 44 1.39 13.08 1.90
CA VAL A 44 1.57 11.97 2.84
C VAL A 44 2.99 11.43 2.79
N VAL A 45 3.66 11.41 1.63
CA VAL A 45 5.07 10.97 1.52
C VAL A 45 6.06 12.08 1.90
N ARG A 46 5.75 13.33 1.54
CA ARG A 46 6.68 14.47 1.72
C ARG A 46 6.69 15.06 3.13
N THR A 47 5.67 14.79 3.94
CA THR A 47 5.53 15.38 5.28
C THR A 47 5.41 14.28 6.31
N ALA A 48 6.48 14.06 7.09
CA ALA A 48 6.55 12.96 8.05
C ALA A 48 5.38 12.92 9.03
N SER A 49 4.90 14.08 9.50
CA SER A 49 3.74 14.19 10.40
C SER A 49 2.38 13.87 9.75
N LYS A 50 2.37 13.62 8.43
CA LYS A 50 1.21 13.22 7.63
C LYS A 50 1.40 11.84 7.00
N ASN A 51 2.46 11.12 7.37
CA ASN A 51 2.70 9.78 6.86
C ASN A 51 1.48 8.90 7.15
N ILE A 52 1.05 8.17 6.12
CA ILE A 52 0.06 7.12 6.27
C ILE A 52 0.80 5.79 6.11
N PRO A 53 0.78 4.89 7.09
CA PRO A 53 1.35 3.56 6.96
C PRO A 53 0.77 2.83 5.74
N LEU A 54 1.63 2.36 4.85
CA LEU A 54 1.26 1.68 3.62
C LEU A 54 1.65 0.20 3.66
N VAL A 55 0.65 -0.67 3.50
CA VAL A 55 0.84 -2.12 3.37
C VAL A 55 0.54 -2.52 1.94
N ILE A 56 1.51 -3.09 1.25
CA ILE A 56 1.35 -3.67 -0.07
C ILE A 56 1.29 -5.19 0.07
N SER A 57 0.31 -5.82 -0.55
CA SER A 57 0.16 -7.26 -0.52
C SER A 57 -0.17 -7.81 -1.91
N HIS A 58 0.63 -8.75 -2.41
CA HIS A 58 0.54 -9.22 -3.79
C HIS A 58 0.83 -10.72 -3.94
N GLY A 59 0.23 -11.38 -4.94
CA GLY A 59 0.54 -12.77 -5.31
C GLY A 59 1.59 -12.84 -6.42
N THR A 60 2.63 -13.68 -6.28
CA THR A 60 3.71 -13.71 -7.30
C THR A 60 3.29 -14.36 -8.62
N TRP A 61 2.13 -15.02 -8.68
CA TRP A 61 1.52 -15.63 -9.87
C TRP A 61 0.18 -14.98 -10.22
N ASP A 62 -0.01 -13.73 -9.82
CA ASP A 62 -1.16 -12.94 -10.24
C ASP A 62 -1.16 -12.77 -11.77
N PRO A 63 -2.17 -13.32 -12.49
CA PRO A 63 -2.24 -13.22 -13.94
C PRO A 63 -2.83 -11.88 -14.41
N ASP A 64 -3.51 -11.15 -13.51
CA ASP A 64 -4.24 -9.93 -13.84
C ASP A 64 -3.33 -8.70 -13.66
N TYR A 65 -2.56 -8.67 -12.57
CA TYR A 65 -1.53 -7.66 -12.32
C TYR A 65 -0.21 -8.31 -11.88
N ASP A 66 0.86 -8.18 -12.68
CA ASP A 66 2.20 -8.59 -12.24
C ASP A 66 2.57 -7.83 -10.95
N TYR A 67 3.19 -8.51 -9.99
CA TYR A 67 3.63 -7.92 -8.73
C TYR A 67 4.84 -6.99 -8.90
N LYS A 68 5.64 -7.18 -9.97
CA LYS A 68 6.92 -6.47 -10.16
C LYS A 68 6.77 -4.94 -10.22
N PRO A 69 5.77 -4.34 -10.90
CA PRO A 69 5.53 -2.91 -10.82
C PRO A 69 5.29 -2.40 -9.39
N MET A 70 4.48 -3.10 -8.59
CA MET A 70 4.26 -2.74 -7.17
C MET A 70 5.54 -2.89 -6.34
N GLU A 71 6.33 -3.93 -6.59
CA GLU A 71 7.62 -4.12 -5.92
C GLU A 71 8.63 -3.02 -6.30
N ALA A 72 8.69 -2.63 -7.57
CA ALA A 72 9.53 -1.52 -8.03
C ALA A 72 9.10 -0.20 -7.40
N PHE A 73 7.79 0.06 -7.31
CA PHE A 73 7.24 1.20 -6.60
C PHE A 73 7.62 1.20 -5.11
N TYR A 74 7.49 0.06 -4.42
CA TYR A 74 7.92 -0.09 -3.03
C TYR A 74 9.40 0.27 -2.85
N ARG A 75 10.29 -0.23 -3.71
CA ARG A 75 11.72 0.09 -3.67
C ARG A 75 11.97 1.58 -3.92
N LYS A 76 11.26 2.17 -4.89
CA LYS A 76 11.37 3.60 -5.21
C LYS A 76 10.91 4.47 -4.05
N LEU A 77 9.78 4.15 -3.43
CA LEU A 77 9.27 4.85 -2.25
C LEU A 77 10.29 4.82 -1.10
N ARG A 78 10.86 3.65 -0.79
CA ARG A 78 11.90 3.54 0.24
C ARG A 78 13.18 4.31 -0.08
N LYS A 79 13.51 4.47 -1.36
CA LYS A 79 14.65 5.30 -1.79
C LYS A 79 14.33 6.79 -1.67
N THR A 80 13.13 7.20 -2.05
CA THR A 80 12.69 8.61 -2.05
C THR A 80 12.40 9.13 -0.64
N ALA A 81 11.82 8.30 0.22
CA ALA A 81 11.47 8.63 1.60
C ALA A 81 11.89 7.48 2.54
N PRO A 82 13.15 7.43 2.97
CA PRO A 82 13.70 6.31 3.74
C PRO A 82 12.99 6.00 5.07
N SER A 83 12.37 7.01 5.69
CA SER A 83 11.61 6.88 6.94
C SER A 83 10.11 6.64 6.73
N TYR A 84 9.64 6.55 5.49
CA TYR A 84 8.21 6.36 5.22
C TYR A 84 7.77 4.96 5.68
N PRO A 85 6.68 4.84 6.47
CA PRO A 85 6.19 3.56 6.96
C PRO A 85 5.56 2.76 5.82
N VAL A 86 6.35 1.91 5.17
CA VAL A 86 5.87 1.01 4.11
C VAL A 86 6.38 -0.42 4.30
N ARG A 87 5.49 -1.39 4.11
CA ARG A 87 5.83 -2.82 4.02
C ARG A 87 5.22 -3.48 2.79
N ILE A 88 5.86 -4.55 2.33
CA ILE A 88 5.36 -5.39 1.23
C ILE A 88 5.31 -6.85 1.68
N VAL A 89 4.20 -7.53 1.36
CA VAL A 89 3.97 -8.96 1.62
C VAL A 89 3.71 -9.64 0.28
N LEU A 90 4.57 -10.59 -0.08
CA LEU A 90 4.44 -11.35 -1.33
C LEU A 90 4.08 -12.80 -1.05
N PHE A 91 2.94 -13.24 -1.57
CA PHE A 91 2.51 -14.63 -1.51
C PHE A 91 3.15 -15.40 -2.65
N LYS A 92 4.20 -16.17 -2.32
CA LYS A 92 4.84 -17.10 -3.26
C LYS A 92 3.78 -18.05 -3.82
N THR A 93 3.70 -18.15 -5.15
CA THR A 93 2.66 -18.90 -5.91
C THR A 93 1.22 -18.42 -5.75
N GLY A 94 0.99 -17.32 -5.03
CA GLY A 94 -0.33 -16.71 -4.90
C GLY A 94 -0.81 -16.09 -6.21
N LYS A 95 -2.08 -16.31 -6.56
CA LYS A 95 -2.77 -15.65 -7.69
C LYS A 95 -3.43 -14.34 -7.23
N HIS A 96 -4.19 -13.68 -8.12
CA HIS A 96 -4.84 -12.38 -7.87
C HIS A 96 -5.59 -12.27 -6.54
N GLY A 97 -6.38 -13.29 -6.16
CA GLY A 97 -7.14 -13.26 -4.91
C GLY A 97 -6.35 -13.66 -3.64
N ALA A 98 -5.08 -14.03 -3.75
CA ALA A 98 -4.30 -14.49 -2.59
C ALA A 98 -4.12 -13.39 -1.53
N PRO A 99 -3.77 -12.13 -1.88
CA PRO A 99 -3.67 -11.05 -0.90
C PRO A 99 -4.93 -10.82 -0.08
N LEU A 100 -6.11 -10.92 -0.70
CA LEU A 100 -7.38 -10.70 -0.01
C LEU A 100 -7.69 -11.84 0.97
N ARG A 101 -7.32 -13.08 0.63
CA ARG A 101 -7.66 -14.28 1.43
C ARG A 101 -6.63 -14.62 2.50
N MET A 102 -5.36 -14.27 2.25
CA MET A 102 -4.22 -14.78 3.02
C MET A 102 -3.50 -13.71 3.84
N ILE A 103 -3.86 -12.43 3.70
CA ILE A 103 -3.28 -11.38 4.54
C ILE A 103 -3.57 -11.67 6.01
N ASP A 104 -2.53 -11.63 6.84
CA ASP A 104 -2.68 -11.69 8.28
C ASP A 104 -3.19 -10.32 8.75
N TRP A 105 -4.50 -10.23 8.99
CA TRP A 105 -5.15 -8.99 9.41
C TRP A 105 -4.68 -8.53 10.78
N ARG A 106 -4.37 -9.44 11.70
CA ARG A 106 -3.91 -9.07 13.04
C ARG A 106 -2.54 -8.43 12.97
N ASP A 107 -1.60 -9.10 12.31
CA ASP A 107 -0.26 -8.55 12.08
C ASP A 107 -0.34 -7.22 11.31
N THR A 108 -1.17 -7.15 10.28
CA THR A 108 -1.34 -5.95 9.45
C THR A 108 -1.86 -4.75 10.23
N LEU A 109 -2.94 -4.92 10.98
CA LEU A 109 -3.53 -3.83 11.74
C LEU A 109 -2.65 -3.44 12.93
N ASN A 110 -2.02 -4.40 13.61
CA ASN A 110 -1.07 -4.11 14.69
C ASN A 110 0.16 -3.36 14.18
N TRP A 111 0.69 -3.73 13.01
CA TRP A 111 1.81 -3.01 12.42
C TRP A 111 1.43 -1.57 12.09
N ILE A 112 0.25 -1.34 11.50
CA ILE A 112 -0.27 0.01 11.21
C ILE A 112 -0.38 0.83 12.50
N ASP A 113 -0.99 0.24 13.55
CA ASP A 113 -1.17 0.91 14.84
C ASP A 113 0.16 1.32 15.47
N ALA A 114 1.19 0.47 15.36
CA ALA A 114 2.53 0.75 15.86
C ALA A 114 3.33 1.82 15.09
N GLN A 115 2.81 2.34 13.97
CA GLN A 115 3.45 3.43 13.20
C GLN A 115 2.94 4.83 13.58
N LYS A 116 1.94 4.92 14.48
CA LYS A 116 1.48 6.18 15.06
C LYS A 116 2.50 6.73 16.04
#